data_AF-A0A6C0EF49-F1
#
_entry.id   AF-A0A6C0EF49-F1
#
_cell.length_a   1.000
_cell.length_b   1.000
_cell.length_c   1.000
_cell.angle_alpha   90.00
_cell.angle_beta   90.00
_cell.angle_gamma   90.00
#
_symmetry.space_group_name_H-M   'P 1'
#
loop_
_entity.id
_entity.type
_entity.pdbx_description
1 polymer ?
#
loop_
_entity_poly.entity_id
_entity_poly.type
_entity_poly.pdbx_seq_one_letter_code
_entity_poly.pdbx_strand_id
1 'polypeptide(L)'
;MTFTTIEEYNSYLVENQVNVNIIDYVKEVNKLEFKIDISFIDEFIELVSKNECCIHHNMLETYEVLKLDKGTTRVKELLEQNNFKEKKDYQVSNVRELRPQGGSSVKNEYFLHPRAFKICLMRSKNKKEYAYYYILLEECIKYFNDYQIELNKKYIIKLKSKIIKKDAQLIIKDDKIDELIKKTDELLKNNKKILKNNEELIEQNNKTHKMNEDLLKSNKSMEKSLIKANHKLDETLEKLDEVHEELENTHEELEDTNEKLDITDKNLKIVAKKLDIAVEDRVVKTKSKLKNESFIVMYNANEEYKYKVIRGKKEYVDIRINKLEIKNYIQKDELSLNNVPNASTLWCLIKEELKNDIDSCHNKLKLINIDELQFKIKINEIYNKRKNVII
;
A
#
# COMPACT_ATOMS: atom_id res chain seq x y z
N MET A 1 -56.02 56.86 -38.18
CA MET A 1 -55.77 56.30 -39.52
C MET A 1 -57.10 56.26 -40.24
N THR A 2 -57.12 56.63 -41.52
CA THR A 2 -58.30 56.53 -42.38
C THR A 2 -58.03 55.46 -43.41
N PHE A 3 -58.80 54.38 -43.38
CA PHE A 3 -58.72 53.31 -44.37
C PHE A 3 -59.61 53.66 -45.57
N THR A 4 -59.26 53.21 -46.77
CA THR A 4 -60.05 53.47 -47.98
C THR A 4 -60.80 52.24 -48.49
N THR A 5 -60.35 51.04 -48.16
CA THR A 5 -61.06 49.78 -48.45
C THR A 5 -61.13 48.84 -47.25
N ILE A 6 -62.00 47.83 -47.32
CA ILE A 6 -62.12 46.77 -46.30
C ILE A 6 -60.84 45.94 -46.22
N GLU A 7 -60.19 45.66 -47.36
CA GLU A 7 -58.95 44.89 -47.43
C GLU A 7 -57.78 45.60 -46.74
N GLU A 8 -57.68 46.92 -46.89
CA GLU A 8 -56.68 47.74 -46.19
C GLU A 8 -56.89 47.68 -44.68
N TYR A 9 -58.15 47.82 -44.24
CA TYR A 9 -58.50 47.74 -42.82
C TYR A 9 -58.19 46.36 -42.25
N ASN A 10 -58.62 45.28 -42.92
CA ASN A 10 -58.34 43.91 -42.52
C ASN A 10 -56.84 43.61 -42.46
N SER A 11 -56.08 44.02 -43.47
CA SER A 11 -54.62 43.89 -43.49
C SER A 11 -53.98 44.56 -42.27
N TYR A 12 -54.40 45.78 -41.96
CA TYR A 12 -53.95 46.51 -40.78
C TYR A 12 -54.25 45.74 -39.49
N LEU A 13 -55.47 45.22 -39.32
CA LEU A 13 -55.84 44.47 -38.12
C LEU A 13 -54.99 43.20 -37.97
N VAL A 14 -54.76 42.45 -39.05
CA VAL A 14 -53.91 41.24 -39.05
C VAL A 14 -52.46 41.59 -38.70
N GLU A 15 -51.91 42.64 -39.32
CA GLU A 15 -50.53 43.05 -39.12
C GLU A 15 -50.23 43.49 -37.70
N ASN A 16 -51.14 44.26 -37.12
CA ASN A 16 -51.00 44.81 -35.78
C ASN A 16 -51.55 43.87 -34.71
N GLN A 17 -52.08 42.70 -35.10
CA GLN A 17 -52.67 41.70 -34.21
C GLN A 17 -53.79 42.27 -33.33
N VAL A 18 -54.56 43.21 -33.89
CA VAL A 18 -55.69 43.84 -33.20
C VAL A 18 -56.88 42.90 -33.35
N ASN A 19 -57.61 42.66 -32.26
CA ASN A 19 -58.88 41.94 -32.27
C ASN A 19 -60.03 42.93 -32.03
N VAL A 20 -60.96 43.01 -32.98
CA VAL A 20 -62.12 43.91 -32.93
C VAL A 20 -63.38 43.07 -32.74
N ASN A 21 -64.34 43.56 -31.95
CA ASN A 21 -65.63 42.88 -31.86
C ASN A 21 -66.44 43.05 -33.17
N ILE A 22 -67.38 42.15 -33.43
CA ILE A 22 -68.14 42.15 -34.69
C ILE A 22 -68.98 43.44 -34.89
N ILE A 23 -69.45 44.08 -33.82
CA ILE A 23 -70.29 45.28 -33.91
C ILE A 23 -69.46 46.48 -34.36
N ASP A 24 -68.30 46.69 -33.73
CA ASP A 24 -67.34 47.73 -34.11
C ASP A 24 -66.79 47.49 -35.52
N TYR A 25 -66.60 46.22 -35.89
CA TYR A 25 -66.23 45.84 -37.25
C TYR A 25 -67.29 46.25 -38.28
N VAL A 26 -68.57 45.91 -38.02
CA VAL A 26 -69.70 46.32 -38.88
C VAL A 26 -69.77 47.85 -38.99
N LYS A 27 -69.58 48.57 -37.87
CA LYS A 27 -69.59 50.04 -37.85
C LYS A 27 -68.49 50.63 -38.73
N GLU A 28 -67.27 50.09 -38.68
CA GLU A 28 -66.17 50.55 -39.54
C GLU A 28 -66.37 50.16 -41.00
N VAL A 29 -66.75 48.92 -41.31
CA VAL A 29 -67.03 48.48 -42.69
C VAL A 29 -68.15 49.30 -43.34
N ASN A 30 -69.20 49.61 -42.58
CA ASN A 30 -70.28 50.46 -43.06
C ASN A 30 -69.79 51.88 -43.41
N LYS A 31 -68.85 52.46 -42.65
CA LYS A 31 -68.27 53.78 -42.97
C LYS A 31 -67.45 53.74 -44.27
N LEU A 32 -66.76 52.64 -44.52
CA LEU A 32 -65.87 52.49 -45.67
C LEU A 32 -66.65 52.35 -46.98
N GLU A 33 -67.63 51.45 -47.03
CA GLU A 33 -68.23 51.02 -48.30
C GLU A 33 -69.73 51.29 -48.42
N PHE A 34 -70.53 50.86 -47.43
CA PHE A 34 -71.99 50.78 -47.57
C PHE A 34 -72.75 52.07 -47.24
N LYS A 35 -72.28 52.82 -46.24
CA LYS A 35 -72.82 54.13 -45.81
C LYS A 35 -74.33 54.11 -45.53
N ILE A 36 -74.82 53.03 -44.94
CA ILE A 36 -76.23 52.86 -44.54
C ILE A 36 -76.42 53.47 -43.13
N ASP A 37 -77.60 53.99 -42.84
CA ASP A 37 -77.94 54.37 -41.47
C ASP A 37 -78.06 53.11 -40.59
N ILE A 38 -77.17 53.01 -39.60
CA ILE A 38 -77.13 51.93 -38.60
C ILE A 38 -77.24 52.47 -37.18
N SER A 39 -77.74 53.69 -37.00
CA SER A 39 -77.90 54.32 -35.69
C SER A 39 -78.76 53.51 -34.71
N PHE A 40 -79.68 52.71 -35.24
CA PHE A 40 -80.58 51.84 -34.48
C PHE A 40 -79.93 50.52 -34.01
N ILE A 41 -78.71 50.18 -34.44
CA ILE A 41 -78.13 48.83 -34.28
C ILE A 41 -78.00 48.39 -32.81
N ASP A 42 -77.55 49.29 -31.94
CA ASP A 42 -77.23 48.96 -30.55
C ASP A 42 -78.52 48.64 -29.77
N GLU A 43 -79.56 49.47 -29.91
CA GLU A 43 -80.90 49.22 -29.34
C GLU A 43 -81.56 47.98 -29.95
N PHE A 44 -81.40 47.80 -31.26
CA PHE A 44 -81.99 46.68 -31.97
C PHE A 44 -81.42 45.32 -31.56
N ILE A 45 -80.11 45.22 -31.34
CA ILE A 45 -79.47 43.99 -30.86
C ILE A 45 -80.02 43.57 -29.50
N GLU A 46 -80.20 44.53 -28.59
CA GLU A 46 -80.80 44.28 -27.28
C GLU A 46 -82.25 43.78 -27.42
N LEU A 47 -83.05 44.43 -28.27
CA LEU A 47 -84.44 44.08 -28.54
C LEU A 47 -84.60 42.65 -29.07
N VAL A 48 -83.66 42.17 -29.91
CA VAL A 48 -83.72 40.84 -30.54
C VAL A 48 -82.86 39.78 -29.85
N SER A 49 -82.35 40.07 -28.65
CA SER A 49 -81.42 39.20 -27.92
C SER A 49 -82.06 37.93 -27.35
N LYS A 50 -83.34 37.98 -26.96
CA LYS A 50 -84.05 36.87 -26.32
C LYS A 50 -84.65 35.92 -27.34
N ASN A 51 -84.59 34.61 -27.11
CA ASN A 51 -85.20 33.61 -28.00
C ASN A 51 -86.64 33.24 -27.58
N GLU A 52 -87.50 34.25 -27.42
CA GLU A 52 -88.89 34.09 -27.00
C GLU A 52 -89.80 35.18 -27.62
N CYS A 53 -91.12 35.03 -27.53
CA CYS A 53 -92.08 36.04 -28.01
C CYS A 53 -92.17 37.21 -27.02
N CYS A 54 -91.21 38.14 -27.06
CA CYS A 54 -91.12 39.27 -26.13
C CYS A 54 -91.29 40.65 -26.78
N ILE A 55 -91.29 40.74 -28.12
CA ILE A 55 -91.31 42.04 -28.80
C ILE A 55 -92.75 42.51 -28.99
N HIS A 56 -93.16 43.52 -28.23
CA HIS A 56 -94.50 44.08 -28.33
C HIS A 56 -94.75 44.68 -29.73
N HIS A 57 -95.96 44.51 -30.27
CA HIS A 57 -96.31 44.94 -31.63
C HIS A 57 -96.16 46.44 -31.90
N ASN A 58 -96.15 47.28 -30.85
CA ASN A 58 -95.86 48.72 -30.99
C ASN A 58 -94.47 48.97 -31.61
N MET A 59 -93.51 48.06 -31.43
CA MET A 59 -92.20 48.19 -32.06
C MET A 59 -92.27 48.13 -33.59
N LEU A 60 -93.32 47.55 -34.18
CA LEU A 60 -93.54 47.61 -35.63
C LEU A 60 -93.86 49.04 -36.09
N GLU A 61 -94.45 49.86 -35.24
CA GLU A 61 -94.71 51.28 -35.53
C GLU A 61 -93.47 52.13 -35.27
N THR A 62 -92.75 51.88 -34.17
CA THR A 62 -91.46 52.54 -33.85
C THR A 62 -90.44 52.36 -34.99
N TYR A 63 -90.38 51.17 -35.58
CA TYR A 63 -89.50 50.86 -36.72
C TYR A 63 -90.15 51.14 -38.08
N GLU A 64 -91.30 51.82 -38.10
CA GLU A 64 -92.03 52.26 -39.30
C GLU A 64 -92.46 51.14 -40.27
N VAL A 65 -92.54 49.90 -39.79
CA VAL A 65 -93.03 48.75 -40.56
C VAL A 65 -94.52 48.88 -40.84
N LEU A 66 -95.29 49.36 -39.87
CA LEU A 66 -96.74 49.42 -39.93
C LEU A 66 -97.28 50.59 -39.09
N LYS A 67 -98.28 51.32 -39.59
CA LYS A 67 -99.04 52.31 -38.80
C LYS A 67 -100.21 51.64 -38.08
N LEU A 68 -100.37 51.91 -36.78
CA LEU A 68 -101.39 51.33 -35.90
C LEU A 68 -102.66 52.19 -35.77
N ASP A 69 -102.91 53.08 -36.74
CA ASP A 69 -104.09 53.95 -36.87
C ASP A 69 -105.45 53.22 -36.79
N LYS A 70 -105.51 51.94 -37.16
CA LYS A 70 -106.69 51.07 -37.14
C LYS A 70 -106.63 50.01 -36.03
N GLY A 71 -105.85 50.25 -34.98
CA GLY A 71 -105.63 49.30 -33.90
C GLY A 71 -104.88 48.05 -34.37
N THR A 72 -105.12 46.90 -33.72
CA THR A 72 -104.32 45.68 -33.93
C THR A 72 -104.79 44.79 -35.08
N THR A 73 -105.84 45.18 -35.81
CA THR A 73 -106.32 44.47 -37.02
C THR A 73 -105.23 44.35 -38.08
N ARG A 74 -104.48 45.43 -38.33
CA ARG A 74 -103.37 45.42 -39.29
C ARG A 74 -102.21 44.53 -38.85
N VAL A 75 -102.00 44.38 -37.54
CA VAL A 75 -100.98 43.45 -37.01
C VAL A 75 -101.40 42.03 -37.34
N LYS A 76 -102.66 41.66 -37.11
CA LYS A 76 -103.19 40.34 -37.48
C LYS A 76 -103.02 40.04 -38.99
N GLU A 77 -103.40 40.98 -39.85
CA GLU A 77 -103.22 40.86 -41.30
C GLU A 77 -101.75 40.66 -41.69
N LEU A 78 -100.83 41.42 -41.07
CA LEU A 78 -99.39 41.28 -41.30
C LEU A 78 -98.87 39.89 -40.91
N LEU A 79 -99.32 39.36 -39.76
CA LEU A 79 -98.92 38.03 -39.29
C LEU A 79 -99.42 36.93 -40.24
N GLU A 80 -100.66 37.04 -40.71
CA GLU A 80 -101.28 36.11 -41.67
C GLU A 80 -100.59 36.15 -43.03
N GLN A 81 -100.29 37.34 -43.56
CA GLN A 81 -99.56 37.53 -44.83
C GLN A 81 -98.16 36.90 -44.81
N ASN A 82 -97.54 36.82 -43.64
CA ASN A 82 -96.23 36.20 -43.47
C ASN A 82 -96.29 34.71 -43.10
N ASN A 83 -97.48 34.12 -43.03
CA ASN A 83 -97.70 32.73 -42.60
C ASN A 83 -97.09 32.42 -41.22
N PHE A 84 -97.14 33.39 -40.31
CA PHE A 84 -96.62 33.20 -38.96
C PHE A 84 -97.55 32.36 -38.09
N LYS A 85 -96.97 31.54 -37.22
CA LYS A 85 -97.69 30.62 -36.34
C LYS A 85 -97.74 31.14 -34.91
N GLU A 86 -98.94 31.19 -34.34
CA GLU A 86 -99.12 31.50 -32.92
C GLU A 86 -98.38 30.46 -32.04
N LYS A 87 -97.84 30.91 -30.90
CA LYS A 87 -96.96 30.17 -29.98
C LYS A 87 -95.58 29.81 -30.52
N LYS A 88 -95.25 30.17 -31.77
CA LYS A 88 -93.91 29.99 -32.36
C LYS A 88 -93.31 31.32 -32.79
N ASP A 89 -94.02 32.03 -33.66
CA ASP A 89 -93.56 33.28 -34.28
C ASP A 89 -94.15 34.50 -33.56
N TYR A 90 -95.30 34.34 -32.92
CA TYR A 90 -95.92 35.35 -32.06
C TYR A 90 -96.81 34.74 -30.98
N GLN A 91 -97.18 35.53 -29.97
CA GLN A 91 -98.18 35.23 -28.95
C GLN A 91 -99.21 36.35 -28.87
N VAL A 92 -100.44 36.01 -28.47
CA VAL A 92 -101.52 36.97 -28.28
C VAL A 92 -101.91 37.02 -26.81
N SER A 93 -102.01 38.23 -26.27
CA SER A 93 -102.55 38.52 -24.95
C SER A 93 -103.85 39.30 -25.09
N ASN A 94 -104.87 38.94 -24.31
CA ASN A 94 -106.17 39.59 -24.33
C ASN A 94 -106.29 40.51 -23.11
N VAL A 95 -106.14 41.81 -23.31
CA VAL A 95 -106.17 42.81 -22.24
C VAL A 95 -107.57 43.42 -22.16
N ARG A 96 -108.13 43.56 -20.95
CA ARG A 96 -109.41 44.25 -20.74
C ARG A 96 -109.18 45.76 -20.68
N GLU A 97 -109.90 46.49 -21.52
CA GLU A 97 -109.87 47.96 -21.57
C GLU A 97 -111.23 48.52 -21.20
N LEU A 98 -111.26 49.46 -20.25
CA LEU A 98 -112.46 50.17 -19.81
C LEU A 98 -112.79 51.29 -20.81
N ARG A 99 -114.01 51.30 -21.33
CA ARG A 99 -114.44 52.33 -22.27
C ARG A 99 -114.85 53.62 -21.54
N PRO A 100 -114.60 54.81 -22.12
CA PRO A 100 -114.97 56.09 -21.51
C PRO A 100 -116.47 56.25 -21.21
N GLN A 101 -117.34 55.55 -21.95
CA GLN A 101 -118.80 55.62 -21.82
C GLN A 101 -119.39 54.46 -20.97
N GLY A 102 -118.54 53.70 -20.26
CA GLY A 102 -118.93 52.49 -19.52
C GLY A 102 -118.84 51.21 -20.35
N GLY A 103 -118.57 50.08 -19.67
CA GLY A 103 -118.36 48.76 -20.28
C GLY A 103 -116.88 48.40 -20.49
N SER A 104 -116.59 47.12 -20.69
CA SER A 104 -115.25 46.58 -20.96
C SER A 104 -115.15 46.05 -22.39
N SER A 105 -114.10 46.41 -23.12
CA SER A 105 -113.69 45.72 -24.35
C SER A 105 -112.44 44.87 -24.14
N VAL A 106 -112.26 43.87 -24.99
CA VAL A 106 -111.02 43.09 -25.07
C VAL A 106 -110.17 43.65 -26.20
N LYS A 107 -108.92 43.98 -25.90
CA LYS A 107 -107.91 44.40 -26.85
C LYS A 107 -106.87 43.29 -26.98
N ASN A 108 -106.59 42.89 -28.21
CA ASN A 108 -105.54 41.91 -28.50
C ASN A 108 -104.20 42.62 -28.58
N GLU A 109 -103.24 42.21 -27.75
CA GLU A 109 -101.85 42.59 -27.80
C GLU A 109 -101.03 41.44 -28.37
N TYR A 110 -100.21 41.75 -29.37
CA TYR A 110 -99.34 40.77 -30.02
C TYR A 110 -97.89 40.95 -29.55
N PHE A 111 -97.26 39.84 -29.21
CA PHE A 111 -95.84 39.75 -28.88
C PHE A 111 -95.14 38.88 -29.92
N LEU A 112 -94.21 39.46 -30.67
CA LEU A 112 -93.48 38.78 -31.73
C LEU A 112 -92.22 38.12 -31.18
N HIS A 113 -91.90 36.96 -31.73
CA HIS A 113 -90.56 36.39 -31.63
C HIS A 113 -89.57 37.25 -32.43
N PRO A 114 -88.32 37.46 -31.99
CA PRO A 114 -87.36 38.25 -32.74
C PRO A 114 -87.20 37.82 -34.18
N ARG A 115 -87.14 36.52 -34.46
CA ARG A 115 -87.14 36.01 -35.84
C ARG A 115 -88.31 36.55 -36.68
N ALA A 116 -89.53 36.56 -36.15
CA ALA A 116 -90.71 37.06 -36.87
C ALA A 116 -90.61 38.59 -37.06
N PHE A 117 -90.18 39.31 -36.03
CA PHE A 117 -89.94 40.75 -36.10
C PHE A 117 -88.89 41.12 -37.16
N LYS A 118 -87.77 40.38 -37.24
CA LYS A 118 -86.74 40.55 -38.28
C LYS A 118 -87.31 40.37 -39.69
N ILE A 119 -88.16 39.36 -39.88
CA ILE A 119 -88.83 39.12 -41.17
C ILE A 119 -89.77 40.28 -41.53
N CYS A 120 -90.51 40.83 -40.56
CA CYS A 120 -91.33 42.03 -40.76
C CYS A 120 -90.50 43.23 -41.21
N LEU A 121 -89.33 43.45 -40.59
CA LEU A 121 -88.41 44.53 -40.97
C LEU A 121 -87.88 44.33 -42.40
N MET A 122 -87.37 43.14 -42.73
CA MET A 122 -86.85 42.82 -44.05
C MET A 122 -87.89 42.94 -45.18
N ARG A 123 -89.17 42.67 -44.87
CA ARG A 123 -90.26 42.74 -45.85
C ARG A 123 -91.02 44.08 -45.79
N SER A 124 -90.57 45.03 -44.97
CA SER A 124 -91.21 46.34 -44.84
C SER A 124 -91.25 47.04 -46.20
N LYS A 125 -92.45 47.45 -46.61
CA LYS A 125 -92.64 48.24 -47.85
C LYS A 125 -92.30 49.71 -47.65
N ASN A 126 -92.35 50.19 -46.41
CA ASN A 126 -92.13 51.60 -46.06
C ASN A 126 -90.64 51.92 -45.94
N LYS A 127 -89.83 50.96 -45.47
CA LYS A 127 -88.40 51.14 -45.16
C LYS A 127 -87.57 49.99 -45.72
N LYS A 128 -86.88 50.25 -46.83
CA LYS A 128 -85.94 49.29 -47.46
C LYS A 128 -84.59 49.21 -46.74
N GLU A 129 -84.28 50.19 -45.89
CA GLU A 129 -83.03 50.32 -45.12
C GLU A 129 -82.72 49.04 -44.33
N TYR A 130 -83.73 48.40 -43.73
CA TYR A 130 -83.52 47.15 -42.99
C TYR A 130 -83.05 45.99 -43.87
N ALA A 131 -83.56 45.87 -45.11
CA ALA A 131 -83.08 44.84 -46.03
C ALA A 131 -81.61 45.07 -46.39
N TYR A 132 -81.22 46.32 -46.65
CA TYR A 132 -79.82 46.68 -46.90
C TYR A 132 -78.93 46.44 -45.67
N TYR A 133 -79.43 46.71 -44.47
CA TYR A 133 -78.74 46.39 -43.21
C TYR A 133 -78.46 44.88 -43.08
N TYR A 134 -79.42 44.01 -43.40
CA TYR A 134 -79.17 42.56 -43.35
C TYR A 134 -78.19 42.07 -44.41
N ILE A 135 -78.18 42.69 -45.61
CA ILE A 135 -77.17 42.41 -46.64
C ILE A 135 -75.78 42.84 -46.15
N LEU A 136 -75.67 44.05 -45.58
CA LEU A 136 -74.43 44.53 -44.94
C LEU A 136 -73.92 43.55 -43.89
N LEU A 137 -74.78 43.03 -43.02
CA LEU A 137 -74.39 42.05 -42.00
C LEU A 137 -73.84 40.76 -42.62
N GLU A 138 -74.49 40.24 -43.66
CA GLU A 138 -74.03 39.04 -44.36
C GLU A 138 -72.62 39.23 -44.93
N GLU A 139 -72.38 40.36 -45.59
CA GLU A 139 -71.06 40.67 -46.16
C GLU A 139 -70.01 40.91 -45.06
N CYS A 140 -70.37 41.64 -43.99
CA CYS A 140 -69.49 41.86 -42.84
C CYS A 140 -69.09 40.54 -42.18
N ILE A 141 -69.99 39.57 -42.05
CA ILE A 141 -69.67 38.25 -41.47
C ILE A 141 -68.60 37.56 -42.30
N LYS A 142 -68.71 37.59 -43.63
CA LYS A 142 -67.70 37.02 -44.52
C LYS A 142 -66.34 37.68 -44.30
N TYR A 143 -66.26 39.00 -44.42
CA TYR A 143 -65.01 39.74 -44.27
C TYR A 143 -64.40 39.59 -42.86
N PHE A 144 -65.23 39.59 -41.83
CA PHE A 144 -64.80 39.38 -40.45
C PHE A 144 -64.20 38.00 -40.26
N ASN A 145 -64.85 36.95 -40.78
CA ASN A 145 -64.35 35.58 -40.70
C ASN A 145 -63.02 35.42 -41.44
N ASP A 146 -62.90 35.97 -42.65
CA ASP A 146 -61.66 35.91 -43.43
C ASP A 146 -60.50 36.59 -42.67
N TYR A 147 -60.74 37.78 -42.12
CA TYR A 147 -59.76 38.48 -41.28
C TYR A 147 -59.38 37.67 -40.03
N GLN A 148 -60.35 37.11 -39.30
CA GLN A 148 -60.08 36.33 -38.08
C GLN A 148 -59.27 35.06 -38.40
N ILE A 149 -59.53 34.41 -39.53
CA ILE A 149 -58.75 33.27 -40.00
C ILE A 149 -57.29 33.67 -40.24
N GLU A 150 -57.05 34.77 -40.96
CA GLU A 150 -55.69 35.25 -41.25
C GLU A 150 -54.95 35.72 -39.98
N LEU A 151 -55.65 36.40 -39.09
CA LEU A 151 -55.13 36.80 -37.77
C LEU A 151 -54.63 35.57 -36.99
N ASN A 152 -55.45 34.52 -36.93
CA ASN A 152 -55.12 33.27 -36.26
C ASN A 152 -53.96 32.53 -36.93
N LYS A 153 -53.91 32.47 -38.27
CA LYS A 153 -52.78 31.88 -39.00
C LYS A 153 -51.46 32.57 -38.64
N LYS A 154 -51.45 33.91 -38.63
CA LYS A 154 -50.26 34.70 -38.28
C LYS A 154 -49.81 34.47 -36.83
N TYR A 155 -50.77 34.38 -35.90
CA TYR A 155 -50.49 34.03 -34.51
C TYR A 155 -49.88 32.63 -34.37
N ILE A 156 -50.43 31.63 -35.07
CA ILE A 156 -49.90 30.26 -35.09
C ILE A 156 -48.47 30.22 -35.63
N ILE A 157 -48.18 30.93 -36.72
CA ILE A 157 -46.82 31.02 -37.29
C ILE A 157 -45.85 31.61 -36.25
N LYS A 158 -46.25 32.67 -35.56
CA LYS A 158 -45.45 33.29 -34.49
C LYS A 158 -45.16 32.29 -33.37
N LEU A 159 -46.15 31.52 -32.92
CA LEU A 159 -45.96 30.48 -31.91
C LEU A 159 -45.02 29.36 -32.39
N LYS A 160 -45.22 28.85 -33.60
CA LYS A 160 -44.33 27.83 -34.19
C LYS A 160 -42.87 28.31 -34.25
N SER A 161 -42.64 29.57 -34.64
CA SER A 161 -41.29 30.13 -34.66
C SER A 161 -40.63 30.19 -33.28
N LYS A 162 -41.40 30.44 -32.22
CA LYS A 162 -40.90 30.41 -30.83
C LYS A 162 -40.58 28.99 -30.37
N ILE A 163 -41.39 28.01 -30.77
CA ILE A 163 -41.16 26.59 -30.46
C ILE A 163 -39.84 26.14 -31.09
N ILE A 164 -39.64 26.38 -32.39
CA ILE A 164 -38.40 26.03 -33.11
C ILE A 164 -37.16 26.61 -32.41
N LYS A 165 -37.22 27.86 -31.95
CA LYS A 165 -36.12 28.49 -31.20
C LYS A 165 -35.84 27.81 -29.86
N LYS A 166 -36.89 27.36 -29.15
CA LYS A 166 -36.74 26.62 -27.89
C LYS A 166 -36.19 25.22 -28.13
N ASP A 167 -36.65 24.52 -29.17
CA ASP A 167 -36.17 23.19 -29.54
C ASP A 167 -34.67 23.23 -29.88
N ALA A 168 -34.23 24.24 -30.64
CA ALA A 168 -32.80 24.44 -30.90
C ALA A 168 -31.96 24.65 -29.62
N GLN A 169 -32.51 25.36 -28.63
CA GLN A 169 -31.83 25.52 -27.33
C GLN A 169 -31.81 24.23 -26.50
N LEU A 170 -32.83 23.38 -26.62
CA LEU A 170 -32.88 22.07 -25.97
C LEU A 170 -31.81 21.15 -26.54
N ILE A 171 -31.69 21.08 -27.88
CA ILE A 171 -30.65 20.28 -28.55
C ILE A 171 -29.25 20.65 -28.04
N ILE A 172 -28.92 21.95 -27.97
CA ILE A 172 -27.62 22.42 -27.45
C ILE A 172 -27.40 21.99 -25.98
N LYS A 173 -28.46 21.94 -25.17
CA LYS A 173 -28.36 21.49 -23.77
C LYS A 173 -28.19 19.98 -23.68
N ASP A 174 -28.87 19.23 -24.53
CA ASP A 174 -28.74 17.77 -24.60
C ASP A 174 -27.31 17.38 -25.00
N ASP A 175 -26.72 18.03 -26.01
CA ASP A 175 -25.32 17.80 -26.39
C ASP A 175 -24.34 18.04 -25.23
N LYS A 176 -24.59 19.09 -24.41
CA LYS A 176 -23.78 19.38 -23.22
C LYS A 176 -23.96 18.32 -22.13
N ILE A 177 -25.16 17.76 -21.98
CA ILE A 177 -25.42 16.67 -21.04
C ILE A 177 -24.62 15.44 -21.48
N ASP A 178 -24.61 15.10 -22.76
CA ASP A 178 -23.83 13.98 -23.30
C ASP A 178 -22.33 14.15 -23.06
N GLU A 179 -21.78 15.36 -23.22
CA GLU A 179 -20.39 15.66 -22.86
C GLU A 179 -20.11 15.47 -21.37
N LEU A 180 -21.02 15.90 -20.49
CA LEU A 180 -20.88 15.74 -19.04
C LEU A 180 -20.96 14.27 -18.62
N ILE A 181 -21.81 13.48 -19.27
CA ILE A 181 -21.89 12.02 -19.05
C ILE A 181 -20.53 11.38 -19.38
N LYS A 182 -19.96 11.68 -20.55
CA LYS A 182 -18.63 11.17 -20.94
C LYS A 182 -17.53 11.50 -19.92
N LYS A 183 -17.47 12.75 -19.46
CA LYS A 183 -16.51 13.17 -18.42
C LYS A 183 -16.73 12.44 -17.10
N THR A 184 -17.98 12.20 -16.73
CA THR A 184 -18.33 11.48 -15.50
C THR A 184 -17.90 10.02 -15.57
N ASP A 185 -18.11 9.36 -16.71
CA ASP A 185 -17.66 7.98 -16.93
C ASP A 185 -16.14 7.84 -16.86
N GLU A 186 -15.40 8.79 -17.43
CA GLU A 186 -13.93 8.85 -17.31
C GLU A 186 -13.47 8.99 -15.86
N LEU A 187 -14.09 9.90 -15.09
CA LEU A 187 -13.80 10.07 -13.66
C LEU A 187 -14.09 8.79 -12.88
N LEU A 188 -15.20 8.11 -13.18
CA LEU A 188 -15.58 6.86 -12.52
C LEU A 188 -14.57 5.74 -12.82
N LYS A 189 -14.08 5.66 -14.06
CA LYS A 189 -13.01 4.73 -14.45
C LYS A 189 -11.70 5.04 -13.70
N ASN A 190 -11.33 6.31 -13.59
CA ASN A 190 -10.14 6.73 -12.85
C ASN A 190 -10.26 6.38 -11.36
N ASN A 191 -11.41 6.65 -10.74
CA ASN A 191 -11.67 6.31 -9.34
C ASN A 191 -11.58 4.81 -9.07
N LYS A 192 -12.11 3.97 -9.97
CA LYS A 192 -11.94 2.51 -9.87
C LYS A 192 -10.47 2.08 -9.91
N LYS A 193 -9.66 2.72 -10.75
CA LYS A 193 -8.21 2.45 -10.80
C LYS A 193 -7.51 2.86 -9.50
N ILE A 194 -7.85 4.03 -8.96
CA ILE A 194 -7.31 4.51 -7.69
C ILE A 194 -7.67 3.57 -6.54
N LEU A 195 -8.92 3.09 -6.48
CA LEU A 195 -9.34 2.12 -5.46
C LEU A 195 -8.49 0.85 -5.51
N LYS A 196 -8.29 0.28 -6.70
CA LYS A 196 -7.43 -0.90 -6.86
C LYS A 196 -5.99 -0.64 -6.39
N ASN A 197 -5.41 0.50 -6.76
CA ASN A 197 -4.06 0.85 -6.32
C ASN A 197 -3.99 1.00 -4.78
N ASN A 198 -5.03 1.56 -4.16
CA ASN A 198 -5.08 1.70 -2.70
C ASN A 198 -5.18 0.34 -2.00
N GLU A 199 -5.95 -0.62 -2.55
CA GLU A 199 -6.01 -1.99 -2.04
C GLU A 199 -4.62 -2.66 -2.09
N GLU A 200 -3.90 -2.53 -3.21
CA GLU A 200 -2.54 -3.05 -3.38
C GLU A 200 -1.56 -2.43 -2.36
N LEU A 201 -1.64 -1.11 -2.12
CA LEU A 201 -0.82 -0.43 -1.11
C LEU A 201 -1.12 -0.89 0.33
N ILE A 202 -2.39 -1.13 0.66
CA ILE A 202 -2.78 -1.68 1.96
C ILE A 202 -2.18 -3.07 2.15
N GLU A 203 -2.22 -3.92 1.13
CA GLU A 203 -1.62 -5.25 1.20
C GLU A 203 -0.11 -5.18 1.41
N GLN A 204 0.58 -4.30 0.68
CA GLN A 204 2.01 -4.07 0.86
C GLN A 204 2.34 -3.57 2.27
N ASN A 205 1.60 -2.60 2.79
CA ASN A 205 1.79 -2.09 4.15
C ASN A 205 1.62 -3.19 5.21
N ASN A 206 0.63 -4.07 5.06
CA ASN A 206 0.43 -5.19 5.97
C ASN A 206 1.61 -6.18 5.94
N LYS A 207 2.18 -6.46 4.76
CA LYS A 207 3.39 -7.29 4.62
C LYS A 207 4.58 -6.65 5.33
N THR A 208 4.81 -5.35 5.11
CA THR A 208 5.88 -4.59 5.77
C THR A 208 5.72 -4.58 7.29
N HIS A 209 4.49 -4.37 7.79
CA HIS A 209 4.20 -4.41 9.22
C HIS A 209 4.55 -5.77 9.83
N LYS A 210 4.20 -6.88 9.16
CA LYS A 210 4.55 -8.22 9.63
C LYS A 210 6.07 -8.44 9.67
N MET A 211 6.78 -7.99 8.63
CA MET A 211 8.24 -8.07 8.60
C MET A 211 8.89 -7.28 9.74
N ASN A 212 8.37 -6.09 10.05
CA ASN A 212 8.85 -5.28 11.17
C ASN A 212 8.62 -5.96 12.53
N GLU A 213 7.46 -6.60 12.73
CA GLU A 213 7.18 -7.39 13.93
C GLU A 213 8.17 -8.56 14.10
N ASP A 214 8.49 -9.25 13.01
CA ASP A 214 9.44 -10.37 13.04
C ASP A 214 10.88 -9.89 13.31
N LEU A 215 11.29 -8.77 12.71
CA LEU A 215 12.57 -8.10 13.02
C LEU A 215 12.65 -7.69 14.48
N LEU A 216 11.58 -7.13 15.05
CA LEU A 216 11.54 -6.73 16.45
C LEU A 216 11.72 -7.93 17.39
N LYS A 217 11.08 -9.08 17.10
CA LYS A 217 11.27 -10.32 17.86
C LYS A 217 12.70 -10.83 17.77
N SER A 218 13.28 -10.82 16.56
CA SER A 218 14.68 -11.21 16.34
C SER A 218 15.64 -10.35 17.15
N ASN A 219 15.48 -9.02 17.10
CA ASN A 219 16.29 -8.07 17.85
C ASN A 219 16.22 -8.33 19.36
N LYS A 220 15.02 -8.56 19.92
CA LYS A 220 14.85 -8.91 21.35
C LYS A 220 15.56 -10.22 21.73
N SER A 221 15.57 -11.21 20.83
CA SER A 221 16.28 -12.48 21.06
C SER A 221 17.80 -12.29 21.04
N MET A 222 18.30 -11.49 20.10
CA MET A 222 19.71 -11.15 19.99
C MET A 222 20.19 -10.35 21.20
N GLU A 223 19.41 -9.38 21.66
CA GLU A 223 19.68 -8.60 22.87
C GLU A 223 19.82 -9.48 24.12
N LYS A 224 18.89 -10.44 24.32
CA LYS A 224 19.01 -11.43 25.41
C LYS A 224 20.29 -12.27 25.30
N SER A 225 20.70 -12.61 24.09
CA SER A 225 21.91 -13.41 23.85
C SER A 225 23.18 -12.60 24.14
N LEU A 226 23.19 -11.31 23.76
CA LEU A 226 24.25 -10.37 24.10
C LEU A 226 24.39 -10.19 25.61
N ILE A 227 23.29 -10.01 26.34
CA ILE A 227 23.32 -9.90 27.81
C ILE A 227 23.95 -11.15 28.44
N LYS A 228 23.58 -12.35 27.96
CA LYS A 228 24.19 -13.60 28.44
C LYS A 228 25.69 -13.70 28.11
N ALA A 229 26.09 -13.24 26.94
CA ALA A 229 27.50 -13.23 26.55
C ALA A 229 28.31 -12.27 27.42
N ASN A 230 27.77 -11.09 27.71
CA ASN A 230 28.40 -10.11 28.62
C ASN A 230 28.53 -10.67 30.04
N HIS A 231 27.48 -11.29 30.60
CA HIS A 231 27.59 -11.92 31.93
C HIS A 231 28.68 -12.99 32.00
N LYS A 232 28.83 -13.81 30.94
CA LYS A 232 29.93 -14.78 30.85
C LYS A 232 31.29 -14.10 30.77
N LEU A 233 31.39 -12.98 30.06
CA LEU A 233 32.62 -12.21 29.98
C LEU A 233 32.99 -11.66 31.37
N ASP A 234 32.02 -11.13 32.11
CA ASP A 234 32.20 -10.64 33.48
C ASP A 234 32.68 -11.78 34.40
N GLU A 235 32.04 -12.96 34.38
CA GLU A 235 32.50 -14.14 35.13
C GLU A 235 33.94 -14.56 34.77
N THR A 236 34.34 -14.45 33.50
CA THR A 236 35.71 -14.77 33.09
C THR A 236 36.72 -13.71 33.54
N LEU A 237 36.31 -12.44 33.63
CA LEU A 237 37.15 -11.37 34.16
C LEU A 237 37.37 -11.56 35.66
N GLU A 238 36.32 -11.87 36.43
CA GLU A 238 36.45 -12.18 37.87
C GLU A 238 37.44 -13.33 38.12
N LYS A 239 37.32 -14.44 37.36
CA LYS A 239 38.27 -15.56 37.46
C LYS A 239 39.69 -15.18 37.06
N LEU A 240 39.84 -14.26 36.10
CA LEU A 240 41.15 -13.79 35.70
C LEU A 240 41.80 -12.97 36.81
N ASP A 241 41.02 -12.12 37.48
CA ASP A 241 41.47 -11.35 38.65
C ASP A 241 41.88 -12.28 39.81
N GLU A 242 41.10 -13.32 40.12
CA GLU A 242 41.45 -14.35 41.12
C GLU A 242 42.81 -15.01 40.80
N VAL A 243 42.99 -15.45 39.55
CA VAL A 243 44.26 -16.05 39.09
C VAL A 243 45.41 -15.05 39.18
N HIS A 244 45.15 -13.77 38.93
CA HIS A 244 46.17 -12.73 39.01
C HIS A 244 46.63 -12.51 40.45
N GLU A 245 45.72 -12.54 41.42
CA GLU A 245 46.01 -12.46 42.86
C GLU A 245 46.76 -13.71 43.35
N GLU A 246 46.35 -14.92 42.91
CA GLU A 246 47.11 -16.15 43.17
C GLU A 246 48.54 -16.06 42.62
N LEU A 247 48.70 -15.56 41.39
CA LEU A 247 50.01 -15.41 40.76
C LEU A 247 50.88 -14.41 41.54
N GLU A 248 50.33 -13.30 42.00
CA GLU A 248 51.03 -12.31 42.81
C GLU A 248 51.50 -12.90 44.15
N ASN A 249 50.65 -13.65 44.85
CA ASN A 249 51.04 -14.40 46.05
C ASN A 249 52.18 -15.39 45.78
N THR A 250 52.11 -16.16 44.68
CA THR A 250 53.20 -17.08 44.33
C THR A 250 54.49 -16.35 43.98
N HIS A 251 54.40 -15.14 43.42
CA HIS A 251 55.56 -14.31 43.12
C HIS A 251 56.25 -13.85 44.40
N GLU A 252 55.49 -13.38 45.39
CA GLU A 252 56.01 -13.03 46.73
C GLU A 252 56.68 -14.24 47.41
N GLU A 253 56.06 -15.43 47.39
CA GLU A 253 56.67 -16.65 47.93
C GLU A 253 57.99 -17.03 47.23
N LEU A 254 58.05 -16.80 45.90
CA LEU A 254 59.26 -17.00 45.09
C LEU A 254 60.36 -16.01 45.46
N GLU A 255 60.01 -14.75 45.71
CA GLU A 255 60.95 -13.73 46.15
C GLU A 255 61.52 -14.07 47.54
N ASP A 256 60.66 -14.44 48.49
CA ASP A 256 61.02 -14.94 49.82
C ASP A 256 61.97 -16.15 49.77
N THR A 257 61.67 -17.11 48.89
CA THR A 257 62.52 -18.29 48.71
C THR A 257 63.84 -17.93 48.05
N ASN A 258 63.86 -16.99 47.12
CA ASN A 258 65.08 -16.49 46.50
C ASN A 258 65.97 -15.76 47.52
N GLU A 259 65.40 -14.94 48.41
CA GLU A 259 66.13 -14.32 49.53
C GLU A 259 66.74 -15.37 50.48
N LYS A 260 65.97 -16.41 50.83
CA LYS A 260 66.47 -17.54 51.65
C LYS A 260 67.61 -18.27 50.94
N LEU A 261 67.51 -18.46 49.62
CA LEU A 261 68.56 -19.03 48.78
C LEU A 261 69.82 -18.17 48.82
N ASP A 262 69.70 -16.85 48.68
CA ASP A 262 70.82 -15.90 48.79
C ASP A 262 71.49 -15.93 50.18
N ILE A 263 70.70 -16.02 51.26
CA ILE A 263 71.22 -16.21 52.62
C ILE A 263 71.95 -17.55 52.74
N THR A 264 71.39 -18.61 52.15
CA THR A 264 71.98 -19.95 52.16
C THR A 264 73.28 -19.97 51.35
N ASP A 265 73.35 -19.31 50.21
CA ASP A 265 74.57 -19.16 49.39
C ASP A 265 75.64 -18.36 50.13
N LYS A 266 75.27 -17.27 50.82
CA LYS A 266 76.18 -16.53 51.73
C LYS A 266 76.70 -17.44 52.85
N ASN A 267 75.84 -18.26 53.46
CA ASN A 267 76.23 -19.21 54.50
C ASN A 267 77.14 -20.32 53.97
N LEU A 268 76.84 -20.87 52.79
CA LEU A 268 77.69 -21.86 52.11
C LEU A 268 79.06 -21.28 51.78
N LYS A 269 79.15 -20.02 51.34
CA LYS A 269 80.44 -19.31 51.16
C LYS A 269 81.22 -19.16 52.47
N ILE A 270 80.55 -18.92 53.60
CA ILE A 270 81.18 -18.87 54.94
C ILE A 270 81.64 -20.27 55.39
N VAL A 271 80.84 -21.30 55.16
CA VAL A 271 81.17 -22.70 55.49
C VAL A 271 82.29 -23.22 54.60
N ALA A 272 82.31 -22.88 53.31
CA ALA A 272 83.41 -23.15 52.39
C ALA A 272 84.70 -22.49 52.88
N LYS A 273 84.66 -21.22 53.30
CA LYS A 273 85.81 -20.54 53.95
C LYS A 273 86.26 -21.20 55.26
N LYS A 274 85.37 -21.83 56.02
CA LYS A 274 85.71 -22.57 57.25
C LYS A 274 86.26 -23.97 56.98
N LEU A 275 85.83 -24.62 55.90
CA LEU A 275 86.32 -25.93 55.45
C LEU A 275 87.67 -25.82 54.71
N ASP A 276 87.95 -24.68 54.07
CA ASP A 276 89.25 -24.35 53.44
C ASP A 276 90.40 -24.20 54.47
N ILE A 277 90.07 -24.15 55.76
CA ILE A 277 91.03 -24.09 56.89
C ILE A 277 91.26 -25.49 57.51
N ALA A 278 90.45 -26.50 57.18
CA ALA A 278 90.32 -27.71 58.00
C ALA A 278 90.67 -29.06 57.33
N VAL A 279 90.98 -29.14 56.03
CA VAL A 279 91.36 -30.42 55.40
C VAL A 279 92.37 -30.25 54.25
N GLU A 280 93.62 -29.96 54.60
CA GLU A 280 94.75 -30.44 53.80
C GLU A 280 95.31 -31.70 54.47
N ASP A 281 95.65 -32.67 53.63
CA ASP A 281 96.63 -33.71 53.87
C ASP A 281 96.13 -35.05 54.45
N ARG A 282 96.04 -36.06 53.54
CA ARG A 282 96.50 -37.45 53.78
C ARG A 282 96.18 -38.38 52.59
N VAL A 283 97.17 -38.69 51.73
CA VAL A 283 97.50 -40.08 51.30
C VAL A 283 98.98 -40.18 50.84
N VAL A 284 99.72 -41.17 51.38
CA VAL A 284 101.20 -41.36 51.33
C VAL A 284 101.65 -42.40 50.29
N LYS A 285 102.85 -42.24 49.68
CA LYS A 285 103.53 -43.15 48.72
C LYS A 285 104.59 -44.08 49.37
N THR A 286 104.73 -45.34 48.91
CA THR A 286 105.71 -46.34 49.41
C THR A 286 106.97 -46.47 48.54
N LYS A 287 108.12 -46.77 49.19
CA LYS A 287 109.52 -46.59 48.70
C LYS A 287 110.26 -47.88 48.22
N SER A 288 109.64 -48.84 47.50
CA SER A 288 110.42 -49.99 46.97
C SER A 288 109.77 -50.69 45.76
N LYS A 289 110.50 -50.75 44.62
CA LYS A 289 110.06 -51.34 43.32
C LYS A 289 109.95 -52.87 43.32
N LEU A 290 110.44 -53.58 44.34
CA LEU A 290 110.43 -55.06 44.42
C LEU A 290 109.13 -55.63 45.03
N LYS A 291 108.25 -54.80 45.58
CA LYS A 291 106.95 -55.20 46.16
C LYS A 291 105.76 -54.92 45.25
N ASN A 292 105.99 -54.51 44.00
CA ASN A 292 104.93 -54.15 43.07
C ASN A 292 104.15 -55.39 42.61
N GLU A 293 102.82 -55.29 42.63
CA GLU A 293 101.96 -56.33 42.09
C GLU A 293 101.87 -56.21 40.57
N SER A 294 101.89 -57.35 39.89
CA SER A 294 101.76 -57.45 38.44
C SER A 294 100.42 -58.06 38.09
N PHE A 295 99.79 -57.52 37.05
CA PHE A 295 98.57 -58.04 36.45
C PHE A 295 98.89 -58.47 35.02
N ILE A 296 98.82 -59.77 34.75
CA ILE A 296 99.26 -60.38 33.49
C ILE A 296 98.10 -61.14 32.86
N VAL A 297 97.96 -61.01 31.55
CA VAL A 297 96.98 -61.76 30.76
C VAL A 297 97.72 -62.73 29.84
N MET A 298 97.44 -64.03 29.98
CA MET A 298 97.96 -65.10 29.13
C MET A 298 96.86 -65.67 28.22
N TYR A 299 97.24 -66.16 27.04
CA TYR A 299 96.33 -66.61 26.00
C TYR A 299 96.64 -68.04 25.53
N ASN A 300 95.61 -68.87 25.33
CA ASN A 300 95.73 -70.18 24.70
C ASN A 300 94.52 -70.40 23.79
N ALA A 301 94.77 -70.56 22.48
CA ALA A 301 93.71 -70.72 21.49
C ALA A 301 92.92 -72.04 21.63
N ASN A 302 93.51 -73.06 22.27
CA ASN A 302 92.96 -74.40 22.39
C ASN A 302 92.05 -74.60 23.61
N GLU A 303 91.84 -73.58 24.44
CA GLU A 303 90.94 -73.64 25.60
C GLU A 303 89.63 -72.85 25.38
N GLU A 304 88.55 -73.32 26.00
CA GLU A 304 87.21 -72.69 25.90
C GLU A 304 87.24 -71.22 26.37
N TYR A 305 87.92 -70.98 27.51
CA TYR A 305 88.27 -69.64 27.97
C TYR A 305 89.69 -69.33 27.52
N LYS A 306 89.78 -68.65 26.38
CA LYS A 306 91.04 -68.39 25.68
C LYS A 306 92.03 -67.54 26.47
N TYR A 307 91.58 -66.72 27.42
CA TYR A 307 92.44 -65.84 28.21
C TYR A 307 92.45 -66.24 29.69
N LYS A 308 93.61 -66.09 30.33
CA LYS A 308 93.83 -66.40 31.75
C LYS A 308 94.63 -65.29 32.42
N VAL A 309 94.09 -64.77 33.51
CA VAL A 309 94.67 -63.67 34.28
C VAL A 309 95.50 -64.22 35.43
N ILE A 310 96.71 -63.68 35.57
CA ILE A 310 97.60 -63.92 36.69
C ILE A 310 97.79 -62.59 37.40
N ARG A 311 97.57 -62.60 38.71
CA ARG A 311 97.68 -61.41 39.56
C ARG A 311 98.40 -61.75 40.86
N GLY A 312 99.32 -60.89 41.27
CA GLY A 312 100.08 -61.05 42.51
C GLY A 312 101.44 -60.38 42.45
N LYS A 313 102.28 -60.66 43.46
CA LYS A 313 103.66 -60.16 43.51
C LYS A 313 104.50 -60.79 42.38
N LYS A 314 105.46 -60.03 41.83
CA LYS A 314 106.23 -60.42 40.63
C LYS A 314 106.84 -61.83 40.72
N GLU A 315 107.48 -62.20 41.83
CA GLU A 315 108.06 -63.55 42.04
C GLU A 315 107.03 -64.69 41.91
N TYR A 316 105.81 -64.49 42.40
CA TYR A 316 104.73 -65.49 42.28
C TYR A 316 104.17 -65.55 40.86
N VAL A 317 104.08 -64.39 40.21
CA VAL A 317 103.58 -64.25 38.85
C VAL A 317 104.53 -64.93 37.86
N ASP A 318 105.85 -64.72 37.99
CA ASP A 318 106.88 -65.29 37.11
C ASP A 318 106.90 -66.83 37.17
N ILE A 319 106.81 -67.43 38.37
CA ILE A 319 106.70 -68.89 38.54
C ILE A 319 105.44 -69.45 37.85
N ARG A 320 104.35 -68.68 37.85
CA ARG A 320 103.06 -69.11 37.33
C ARG A 320 102.97 -68.96 35.82
N ILE A 321 103.67 -67.98 35.23
CA ILE A 321 103.87 -67.85 33.78
C ILE A 321 104.61 -69.08 33.25
N ASN A 322 105.77 -69.43 33.83
CA ASN A 322 106.58 -70.58 33.38
C ASN A 322 105.77 -71.90 33.36
N LYS A 323 104.90 -72.10 34.35
CA LYS A 323 104.01 -73.29 34.40
C LYS A 323 102.91 -73.29 33.33
N LEU A 324 102.50 -72.12 32.83
CA LEU A 324 101.45 -71.98 31.82
C LEU A 324 102.02 -71.98 30.40
N GLU A 325 103.24 -71.50 30.20
CA GLU A 325 103.98 -71.61 28.92
C GLU A 325 104.18 -73.07 28.51
N ILE A 326 104.52 -73.97 29.45
CA ILE A 326 104.60 -75.43 29.22
C ILE A 326 103.24 -76.01 28.76
N LYS A 327 102.13 -75.33 29.06
CA LYS A 327 100.76 -75.72 28.66
C LYS A 327 100.27 -74.96 27.42
N ASN A 328 101.18 -74.44 26.59
CA ASN A 328 100.91 -73.68 25.37
C ASN A 328 100.15 -72.35 25.59
N TYR A 329 100.28 -71.72 26.76
CA TYR A 329 99.81 -70.35 26.95
C TYR A 329 100.90 -69.34 26.56
N ILE A 330 100.52 -68.28 25.86
CA ILE A 330 101.38 -67.18 25.43
C ILE A 330 101.01 -65.92 26.22
N GLN A 331 101.99 -65.24 26.81
CA GLN A 331 101.76 -63.95 27.48
C GLN A 331 101.34 -62.88 26.45
N LYS A 332 100.19 -62.23 26.69
CA LYS A 332 99.67 -61.15 25.81
C LYS A 332 99.86 -59.76 26.39
N ASP A 333 99.85 -59.62 27.71
CA ASP A 333 100.01 -58.32 28.34
C ASP A 333 100.54 -58.39 29.78
N GLU A 334 101.27 -57.35 30.20
CA GLU A 334 101.75 -57.15 31.58
C GLU A 334 101.56 -55.70 32.03
N LEU A 335 100.77 -55.50 33.08
CA LEU A 335 100.65 -54.23 33.80
C LEU A 335 101.39 -54.31 35.14
N SER A 336 102.36 -53.41 35.34
CA SER A 336 103.01 -53.21 36.64
C SER A 336 102.23 -52.16 37.45
N LEU A 337 101.64 -52.58 38.57
CA LEU A 337 100.77 -51.73 39.40
C LEU A 337 101.60 -51.05 40.48
N ASN A 338 101.73 -49.72 40.39
CA ASN A 338 102.59 -48.92 41.26
C ASN A 338 101.85 -48.26 42.44
N ASN A 339 100.51 -48.24 42.46
CA ASN A 339 99.68 -47.61 43.50
C ASN A 339 98.38 -48.39 43.70
N VAL A 340 97.84 -48.42 44.93
CA VAL A 340 96.53 -49.01 45.31
C VAL A 340 95.41 -48.47 44.39
N PRO A 341 94.52 -49.31 43.84
CA PRO A 341 94.21 -50.67 44.28
C PRO A 341 95.23 -51.75 43.90
N ASN A 342 95.31 -52.80 44.72
CA ASN A 342 96.10 -54.00 44.44
C ASN A 342 95.50 -54.77 43.25
N ALA A 343 96.24 -55.71 42.65
CA ALA A 343 95.88 -56.41 41.42
C ALA A 343 94.55 -57.18 41.50
N SER A 344 94.09 -57.49 42.72
CA SER A 344 92.80 -58.13 42.95
C SER A 344 91.63 -57.17 42.80
N THR A 345 91.74 -55.94 43.31
CA THR A 345 90.68 -54.93 43.15
C THR A 345 90.57 -54.47 41.69
N LEU A 346 91.69 -54.32 40.97
CA LEU A 346 91.65 -54.04 39.53
C LEU A 346 90.90 -55.15 38.78
N TRP A 347 91.12 -56.42 39.14
CA TRP A 347 90.37 -57.53 38.54
C TRP A 347 88.86 -57.46 38.82
N CYS A 348 88.45 -57.06 40.03
CA CYS A 348 87.03 -56.88 40.33
C CYS A 348 86.39 -55.77 39.51
N LEU A 349 87.05 -54.61 39.40
CA LEU A 349 86.57 -53.49 38.59
C LEU A 349 86.47 -53.86 37.10
N ILE A 350 87.43 -54.61 36.56
CA ILE A 350 87.36 -55.11 35.17
C ILE A 350 86.13 -56.01 34.98
N LYS A 351 85.84 -56.91 35.93
CA LYS A 351 84.66 -57.77 35.85
C LYS A 351 83.34 -57.01 35.97
N GLU A 352 83.31 -55.91 36.73
CA GLU A 352 82.12 -55.07 36.88
C GLU A 352 81.90 -54.16 35.68
N GLU A 353 82.90 -53.38 35.28
CA GLU A 353 82.78 -52.43 34.18
C GLU A 353 82.67 -53.12 32.82
N LEU A 354 83.26 -54.31 32.66
CA LEU A 354 83.19 -55.11 31.43
C LEU A 354 82.23 -56.29 31.54
N LYS A 355 81.31 -56.31 32.51
CA LYS A 355 80.39 -57.44 32.76
C LYS A 355 79.59 -57.89 31.52
N ASN A 356 79.31 -56.94 30.62
CA ASN A 356 78.58 -57.22 29.37
C ASN A 356 79.51 -57.54 28.18
N ASP A 357 80.82 -57.32 28.31
CA ASP A 357 81.80 -57.45 27.24
C ASP A 357 82.65 -58.74 27.36
N ILE A 358 82.80 -59.26 28.57
CA ILE A 358 83.56 -60.47 28.88
C ILE A 358 82.72 -61.49 29.66
N ASP A 359 82.91 -62.77 29.38
CA ASP A 359 82.50 -63.85 30.27
C ASP A 359 83.71 -64.25 31.13
N SER A 360 83.57 -64.22 32.45
CA SER A 360 84.69 -64.50 33.37
C SER A 360 84.32 -65.56 34.39
N CYS A 361 85.14 -66.62 34.44
CA CYS A 361 85.07 -67.65 35.47
C CYS A 361 86.39 -67.69 36.23
N HIS A 362 86.35 -67.29 37.51
CA HIS A 362 87.53 -67.16 38.39
C HIS A 362 88.63 -66.25 37.83
N ASN A 363 89.67 -66.85 37.25
CA ASN A 363 90.84 -66.20 36.67
C ASN A 363 90.95 -66.48 35.17
N LYS A 364 89.95 -67.10 34.56
CA LYS A 364 89.85 -67.32 33.13
C LYS A 364 88.75 -66.40 32.58
N LEU A 365 88.93 -65.92 31.37
CA LEU A 365 87.95 -65.09 30.69
C LEU A 365 87.88 -65.41 29.20
N LYS A 366 86.71 -65.15 28.62
CA LYS A 366 86.42 -65.21 27.20
C LYS A 366 85.85 -63.86 26.80
N LEU A 367 86.39 -63.28 25.73
CA LEU A 367 85.87 -62.04 25.18
C LEU A 367 84.60 -62.37 24.38
N ILE A 368 83.51 -61.64 24.63
CA ILE A 368 82.22 -61.85 23.96
C ILE A 368 82.01 -60.75 22.91
N ASN A 369 81.99 -59.49 23.36
CA ASN A 369 81.57 -58.34 22.56
C ASN A 369 82.71 -57.36 22.25
N ILE A 370 83.94 -57.69 22.63
CA ILE A 370 85.12 -56.85 22.43
C ILE A 370 86.25 -57.67 21.82
N ASP A 371 87.10 -57.02 21.02
CA ASP A 371 88.34 -57.62 20.53
C ASP A 371 89.50 -57.43 21.53
N GLU A 372 90.64 -58.07 21.23
CA GLU A 372 91.81 -58.07 22.11
C GLU A 372 92.43 -56.67 22.30
N LEU A 373 92.38 -55.81 21.28
CA LEU A 373 92.95 -54.46 21.33
C LEU A 373 92.07 -53.54 22.20
N GLN A 374 90.75 -53.61 22.01
CA GLN A 374 89.80 -52.86 22.81
C GLN A 374 89.82 -53.29 24.28
N PHE A 375 89.93 -54.59 24.54
CA PHE A 375 90.07 -55.10 25.91
C PHE A 375 91.28 -54.49 26.62
N LYS A 376 92.43 -54.41 25.93
CA LYS A 376 93.66 -53.83 26.48
C LYS A 376 93.55 -52.33 26.76
N ILE A 377 92.87 -51.57 25.91
CA ILE A 377 92.64 -50.13 26.11
C ILE A 377 91.75 -49.92 27.34
N LYS A 378 90.63 -50.64 27.42
CA LYS A 378 89.69 -50.51 28.55
C LYS A 378 90.34 -50.85 29.90
N ILE A 379 91.19 -51.89 29.96
CA ILE A 379 91.94 -52.20 31.19
C ILE A 379 92.80 -51.01 31.63
N ASN A 380 93.48 -50.34 30.70
CA ASN A 380 94.30 -49.17 31.00
C ASN A 380 93.47 -47.95 31.39
N GLU A 381 92.30 -47.73 30.78
CA GLU A 381 91.38 -46.65 31.13
C GLU A 381 90.82 -46.84 32.54
N ILE A 382 90.35 -48.04 32.88
CA ILE A 382 89.87 -48.38 34.24
C ILE A 382 90.98 -48.11 35.26
N TYR A 383 92.23 -48.49 34.92
CA TYR A 383 93.38 -48.22 35.77
C TYR A 383 93.77 -46.73 35.84
N ASN A 384 93.45 -45.90 34.84
CA ASN A 384 93.84 -44.48 34.82
C ASN A 384 92.73 -43.51 35.26
N LYS A 385 91.44 -43.82 35.09
CA LYS A 385 90.29 -42.98 35.54
C LYS A 385 90.40 -42.57 37.01
N ARG A 386 90.97 -43.44 37.84
CA ARG A 386 91.26 -43.16 39.27
C ARG A 386 92.26 -42.03 39.53
N LYS A 387 93.01 -41.54 38.53
CA LYS A 387 94.01 -40.47 38.70
C LYS A 387 93.40 -39.07 38.58
N ASN A 388 92.19 -38.92 38.05
CA ASN A 388 91.58 -37.63 37.70
C ASN A 388 90.21 -37.44 38.35
N VAL A 389 90.16 -37.27 39.68
CA VAL A 389 89.02 -36.66 40.36
C VAL A 389 89.48 -35.28 40.81
N ILE A 390 89.00 -34.24 40.12
CA ILE A 390 89.20 -32.83 40.43
C ILE A 390 87.80 -32.32 40.80
N ILE A 391 87.65 -31.70 41.99
CA ILE A 391 86.47 -30.93 42.40
C ILE A 391 86.85 -29.46 42.29
#